data_AF-A0AAP6VNK3-F1
#
_entry.id   AF-A0AAP6VNK3-F1
#
_cell.length_a   1.000
_cell.length_b   1.000
_cell.length_c   1.000
_cell.angle_alpha   90.00
_cell.angle_beta   90.00
_cell.angle_gamma   90.00
#
_symmetry.space_group_name_H-M   'P 1'
#
loop_
_entity.id
_entity.type
_entity.pdbx_description
1 polymer ?
#
loop_
_entity_poly.entity_id
_entity_poly.type
_entity_poly.pdbx_seq_one_letter_code
_entity_poly.pdbx_strand_id
1 'polypeptide(L)'
;METITTRGRSVKIPTHVSELTPAQYEYYVFLAYALGAGVIDGDYFRVRWLSFLIGLGKADYTLLKEQHVEELKAQAGAIEGFFVAEGDRVHLDFNTPVNLLPSYGGYQGPGDWLEGVTYGEFVECLTIAENLHQMDEQEVAEGYAHIARRLYHIPDGEKVPDLLAFHAPTLLASVWKAILAGPVEINGKKIDLRIIFRSSGGGKKPDDKTGWTGITFEVATAGLFGNVAEVERTDMWAVLIYLYKCKFEYLNEKRNTPNK
;
A
#
# COMPACT_ATOMS: atom_id res chain seq x y z
N MET A 1 -2.70 18.48 1.72
CA MET A 1 -2.16 19.58 0.88
C MET A 1 -2.21 20.85 1.69
N GLU A 2 -1.07 21.53 1.83
CA GLU A 2 -0.92 22.75 2.61
C GLU A 2 -0.29 23.85 1.75
N THR A 3 -0.61 25.11 2.04
CA THR A 3 -0.02 26.26 1.33
C THR A 3 1.06 26.86 2.20
N ILE A 4 2.29 26.86 1.70
CA ILE A 4 3.44 27.53 2.33
C ILE A 4 3.85 28.76 1.53
N THR A 5 4.45 29.74 2.20
CA THR A 5 4.97 30.96 1.56
C THR A 5 6.48 30.91 1.48
N THR A 6 7.04 31.14 0.31
CA THR A 6 8.48 31.26 0.13
C THR A 6 8.82 32.31 -0.91
N ARG A 7 9.78 33.20 -0.61
CA ARG A 7 10.26 34.23 -1.56
C ARG A 7 9.11 35.09 -2.11
N GLY A 8 8.13 35.41 -1.26
CA GLY A 8 6.96 36.20 -1.63
C GLY A 8 5.96 35.47 -2.55
N ARG A 9 6.02 34.15 -2.64
CA ARG A 9 5.09 33.32 -3.42
C ARG A 9 4.45 32.25 -2.55
N SER A 10 3.17 31.98 -2.79
CA SER A 10 2.47 30.86 -2.17
C SER A 10 2.62 29.60 -3.02
N VAL A 11 3.00 28.48 -2.41
CA VAL A 11 3.16 27.18 -3.04
C VAL A 11 2.31 26.16 -2.30
N LYS A 12 1.49 25.41 -3.02
CA LYS A 12 0.78 24.25 -2.45
C LYS A 12 1.68 23.04 -2.49
N ILE A 13 1.89 22.40 -1.35
CA ILE A 13 2.69 21.19 -1.22
C ILE A 13 1.85 20.04 -0.65
N PRO A 14 2.15 18.79 -1.04
CA PRO A 14 1.56 17.62 -0.42
C PRO A 14 2.01 17.51 1.04
N THR A 15 1.13 17.05 1.91
CA THR A 15 1.41 16.87 3.35
C THR A 15 1.50 15.39 3.74
N HIS A 16 1.03 14.49 2.88
CA HIS A 16 1.09 13.04 3.06
C HIS A 16 1.38 12.33 1.74
N VAL A 17 1.79 11.07 1.85
CA VAL A 17 2.22 10.22 0.71
C VAL A 17 1.13 10.06 -0.35
N SER A 18 -0.14 9.91 0.05
CA SER A 18 -1.27 9.74 -0.88
C SER A 18 -1.52 10.93 -1.82
N GLU A 19 -0.90 12.08 -1.53
CA GLU A 19 -1.10 13.32 -2.30
C GLU A 19 0.02 13.55 -3.33
N LEU A 20 1.01 12.67 -3.37
CA LEU A 20 2.16 12.80 -4.27
C LEU A 20 1.76 12.53 -5.72
N THR A 21 2.32 13.34 -6.62
CA THR A 21 2.37 12.98 -8.03
C THR A 21 3.39 11.86 -8.26
N PRO A 22 3.33 11.11 -9.38
CA PRO A 22 4.31 10.06 -9.67
C PRO A 22 5.77 10.55 -9.63
N ALA A 23 6.05 11.74 -10.19
CA ALA A 23 7.39 12.32 -10.17
C ALA A 23 7.86 12.72 -8.77
N GLN A 24 6.94 13.17 -7.90
CA GLN A 24 7.26 13.44 -6.50
C GLN A 24 7.53 12.16 -5.73
N TYR A 25 6.73 11.11 -5.96
CA TYR A 25 6.90 9.82 -5.29
C TYR A 25 8.21 9.13 -5.72
N GLU A 26 8.57 9.15 -7.00
CA GLU A 26 9.85 8.63 -7.48
C GLU A 26 11.03 9.32 -6.78
N TYR A 27 11.00 10.64 -6.66
CA TYR A 27 12.04 11.38 -5.94
C TYR A 27 12.03 11.12 -4.42
N TYR A 28 10.85 10.97 -3.83
CA TYR A 28 10.71 10.60 -2.42
C TYR A 28 11.35 9.24 -2.12
N VAL A 29 11.07 8.23 -2.95
CA VAL A 29 11.68 6.90 -2.84
C VAL A 29 13.19 6.96 -3.08
N PHE A 30 13.65 7.75 -4.05
CA PHE A 30 15.09 7.98 -4.25
C PHE A 30 15.77 8.52 -2.98
N LEU A 31 15.18 9.53 -2.32
CA LEU A 31 15.70 10.05 -1.07
C LEU A 31 15.66 9.00 0.06
N ALA A 32 14.62 8.17 0.10
CA ALA A 32 14.50 7.10 1.09
C ALA A 32 15.60 6.04 0.93
N TYR A 33 15.94 5.66 -0.31
CA TYR A 33 17.08 4.78 -0.58
C TYR A 33 18.41 5.42 -0.14
N ALA A 34 18.61 6.71 -0.43
CA ALA A 34 19.81 7.42 0.01
C ALA A 34 19.91 7.47 1.54
N LEU A 35 18.79 7.66 2.24
CA LEU A 35 18.71 7.64 3.70
C LEU A 35 19.01 6.23 4.25
N GLY A 36 18.39 5.19 3.70
CA GLY A 36 18.60 3.80 4.11
C GLY A 36 20.03 3.31 3.88
N ALA A 37 20.70 3.81 2.82
CA ALA A 37 22.10 3.53 2.54
C ALA A 37 23.09 4.36 3.39
N GLY A 38 22.59 5.28 4.24
CA GLY A 38 23.43 6.17 5.04
C GLY A 38 24.17 7.26 4.25
N VAL A 39 23.75 7.52 3.00
CA VAL A 39 24.31 8.58 2.15
C VAL A 39 23.85 9.96 2.65
N ILE A 40 22.64 10.03 3.20
CA ILE A 40 22.06 11.22 3.82
C ILE A 40 21.48 10.87 5.19
N ASP A 41 21.34 11.86 6.07
CA ASP A 41 20.62 11.72 7.34
C ASP A 41 19.18 12.27 7.24
N GLY A 42 18.41 12.13 8.32
CA GLY A 42 17.02 12.56 8.37
C GLY A 42 16.83 14.08 8.30
N ASP A 43 17.81 14.86 8.74
CA ASP A 43 17.76 16.32 8.67
C ASP A 43 17.99 16.78 7.22
N TYR A 44 18.97 16.20 6.54
CA TYR A 44 19.23 16.47 5.14
C TYR A 44 18.11 15.96 4.24
N PHE A 45 17.47 14.84 4.58
CA PHE A 45 16.24 14.39 3.92
C PHE A 45 15.17 15.49 3.93
N ARG A 46 14.87 16.07 5.10
CA ARG A 46 13.88 17.17 5.23
C ARG A 46 14.26 18.35 4.36
N VAL A 47 15.53 18.73 4.34
CA VAL A 47 16.04 19.82 3.49
C VAL A 47 15.78 19.52 2.01
N ARG A 48 16.20 18.36 1.54
CA ARG A 48 16.06 17.95 0.14
C ARG A 48 14.60 17.80 -0.28
N TRP A 49 13.78 17.23 0.58
CA TRP A 49 12.37 16.98 0.30
C TRP A 49 11.59 18.29 0.18
N LEU A 50 11.70 19.18 1.18
CA LEU A 50 11.05 20.49 1.13
C LEU A 50 11.53 21.31 -0.07
N SER A 51 12.85 21.30 -0.34
CA SER A 51 13.43 22.00 -1.51
C SER A 51 12.81 21.54 -2.83
N PHE A 52 12.59 20.23 -2.98
CA PHE A 52 11.98 19.66 -4.17
C PHE A 52 10.50 20.07 -4.29
N LEU A 53 9.73 19.97 -3.20
CA LEU A 53 8.30 20.31 -3.19
C LEU A 53 8.04 21.79 -3.54
N ILE A 54 8.95 22.70 -3.17
CA ILE A 54 8.85 24.12 -3.54
C ILE A 54 9.42 24.47 -4.91
N GLY A 55 9.85 23.47 -5.69
CA GLY A 55 10.30 23.63 -7.07
C GLY A 55 11.73 24.15 -7.22
N LEU A 56 12.63 23.91 -6.26
CA LEU A 56 14.06 24.21 -6.42
C LEU A 56 14.84 23.15 -7.22
N GLY A 57 14.18 22.05 -7.60
CA GLY A 57 14.82 20.95 -8.31
C GLY A 57 15.98 20.37 -7.49
N LYS A 58 17.19 20.39 -8.03
CA LYS A 58 18.40 19.84 -7.38
C LYS A 58 19.03 20.75 -6.31
N ALA A 59 18.60 22.02 -6.21
CA ALA A 59 19.20 22.96 -5.28
C ALA A 59 18.58 22.84 -3.88
N ASP A 60 19.41 23.04 -2.85
CA ASP A 60 18.98 23.07 -1.45
C ASP A 60 18.45 24.46 -1.10
N TYR A 61 17.35 24.53 -0.36
CA TYR A 61 16.84 25.82 0.09
C TYR A 61 17.82 26.54 1.04
N THR A 62 18.75 25.81 1.65
CA THR A 62 19.81 26.36 2.51
C THR A 62 20.78 27.27 1.74
N LEU A 63 20.79 27.21 0.41
CA LEU A 63 21.57 28.12 -0.46
C LEU A 63 20.84 29.45 -0.73
N LEU A 64 19.59 29.61 -0.29
CA LEU A 64 18.86 30.86 -0.42
C LEU A 64 19.39 31.91 0.58
N LYS A 65 18.95 33.17 0.42
CA LYS A 65 19.22 34.22 1.42
C LYS A 65 18.66 33.81 2.77
N GLU A 66 19.36 34.17 3.85
CA GLU A 66 19.03 33.82 5.24
C GLU A 66 17.54 34.04 5.58
N GLN A 67 16.96 35.19 5.21
CA GLN A 67 15.54 35.48 5.42
C GLN A 67 14.60 34.41 4.84
N HIS A 68 14.94 33.80 3.69
CA HIS A 68 14.14 32.77 3.04
C HIS A 68 14.41 31.38 3.61
N VAL A 69 15.61 31.15 4.14
CA VAL A 69 15.95 29.93 4.88
C VAL A 69 15.13 29.86 6.16
N GLU A 70 15.11 30.95 6.93
CA GLU A 70 14.34 31.03 8.18
C GLU A 70 12.83 30.98 7.94
N GLU A 71 12.33 31.61 6.88
CA GLU A 71 10.94 31.49 6.42
C GLU A 71 10.55 30.02 6.16
N LEU A 72 11.41 29.24 5.48
CA LEU A 72 11.14 27.83 5.18
C LEU A 72 11.28 26.93 6.42
N LYS A 73 12.26 27.18 7.29
CA LYS A 73 12.41 26.46 8.56
C LYS A 73 11.18 26.63 9.45
N ALA A 74 10.63 27.84 9.53
CA ALA A 74 9.41 28.11 10.30
C ALA A 74 8.18 27.35 9.79
N GLN A 75 8.21 26.88 8.53
CA GLN A 75 7.13 26.13 7.88
C GLN A 75 7.48 24.66 7.65
N ALA A 76 8.62 24.17 8.17
CA ALA A 76 9.07 22.79 7.97
C ALA A 76 8.09 21.75 8.54
N GLY A 77 7.24 22.14 9.50
CA GLY A 77 6.15 21.32 10.03
C GLY A 77 5.20 20.78 8.94
N ALA A 78 5.08 21.46 7.81
CA ALA A 78 4.20 21.07 6.71
C ALA A 78 4.60 19.73 6.03
N ILE A 79 5.83 19.25 6.25
CA ILE A 79 6.29 17.95 5.74
C ILE A 79 6.39 16.86 6.82
N GLU A 80 5.97 17.13 8.06
CA GLU A 80 6.07 16.12 9.13
C GLU A 80 5.10 14.95 8.92
N GLY A 81 4.06 15.12 8.10
CA GLY A 81 3.15 14.04 7.70
C GLY A 81 3.77 12.96 6.80
N PHE A 82 5.04 13.09 6.41
CA PHE A 82 5.84 12.06 5.74
C PHE A 82 6.69 11.23 6.71
N PHE A 83 6.56 11.47 8.02
CA PHE A 83 7.34 10.77 9.04
C PHE A 83 6.40 10.10 10.04
N VAL A 84 6.75 8.89 10.45
CA VAL A 84 6.04 8.13 11.47
C VAL A 84 6.97 7.95 12.66
N ALA A 85 6.50 8.38 13.83
CA ALA A 85 7.17 8.17 15.10
C ALA A 85 6.66 6.87 15.76
N GLU A 86 7.57 5.92 15.99
CA GLU A 86 7.33 4.69 16.73
C GLU A 86 8.32 4.60 17.90
N GLY A 87 7.86 5.02 19.08
CA GLY A 87 8.73 5.17 20.26
C GLY A 87 9.81 6.21 19.99
N ASP A 88 11.07 5.82 20.17
CA ASP A 88 12.24 6.69 19.93
C ASP A 88 12.72 6.70 18.47
N ARG A 89 12.07 5.93 17.59
CA ARG A 89 12.45 5.82 16.17
C ARG A 89 11.50 6.64 15.30
N VAL A 90 12.07 7.38 14.38
CA VAL A 90 11.34 8.08 13.31
C VAL A 90 11.71 7.44 11.98
N HIS A 91 10.72 7.01 11.21
CA HIS A 91 10.91 6.46 9.87
C HIS A 91 10.01 7.19 8.86
N LEU A 92 10.28 6.97 7.57
CA LEU A 92 9.49 7.56 6.50
C LEU A 92 8.15 6.84 6.35
N ASP A 93 7.09 7.61 6.15
CA ASP A 93 5.77 7.06 5.83
C ASP A 93 5.75 6.62 4.36
N PHE A 94 5.16 5.45 4.13
CA PHE A 94 4.81 4.93 2.80
C PHE A 94 3.40 4.36 2.76
N ASN A 95 2.66 4.45 3.86
CA ASN A 95 1.38 3.78 4.03
C ASN A 95 0.28 4.53 3.29
N THR A 96 -0.05 4.05 2.09
CA THR A 96 -1.16 4.57 1.31
C THR A 96 -1.81 3.48 0.48
N PRO A 97 -3.16 3.45 0.39
CA PRO A 97 -3.84 2.58 -0.56
C PRO A 97 -3.87 3.17 -1.98
N VAL A 98 -3.35 4.38 -2.22
CA VAL A 98 -3.30 5.03 -3.54
C VAL A 98 -2.14 4.46 -4.34
N ASN A 99 -2.37 4.07 -5.60
CA ASN A 99 -1.27 3.71 -6.49
C ASN A 99 -0.61 4.98 -7.04
N LEU A 100 0.54 5.34 -6.48
CA LEU A 100 1.33 6.50 -6.89
C LEU A 100 2.15 6.29 -8.18
N LEU A 101 2.22 5.05 -8.69
CA LEU A 101 2.86 4.69 -9.95
C LEU A 101 1.90 3.87 -10.84
N PRO A 102 0.73 4.39 -11.24
CA PRO A 102 -0.22 3.61 -12.06
C PRO A 102 0.38 3.11 -13.38
N SER A 103 1.40 3.80 -13.89
CA SER A 103 2.28 3.29 -14.94
C SER A 103 3.73 3.66 -14.66
N TYR A 104 4.67 2.76 -14.91
CA TYR A 104 6.10 3.03 -14.82
C TYR A 104 6.89 2.19 -15.81
N GLY A 105 7.87 2.80 -16.51
CA GLY A 105 8.73 2.07 -17.45
C GLY A 105 7.99 1.38 -18.61
N GLY A 106 6.76 1.80 -18.94
CA GLY A 106 5.91 1.17 -19.95
C GLY A 106 4.95 0.10 -19.40
N TYR A 107 5.13 -0.32 -18.15
CA TYR A 107 4.25 -1.27 -17.46
C TYR A 107 3.04 -0.56 -16.84
N GLN A 108 1.92 -1.28 -16.79
CA GLN A 108 0.67 -0.80 -16.20
C GLN A 108 0.42 -1.55 -14.89
N GLY A 109 0.31 -0.80 -13.80
CA GLY A 109 -0.06 -1.31 -12.49
C GLY A 109 -1.57 -1.25 -12.25
N PRO A 110 -2.00 -1.64 -11.04
CA PRO A 110 -3.41 -1.55 -10.66
C PRO A 110 -3.84 -0.10 -10.39
N GLY A 111 -5.14 0.13 -10.23
CA GLY A 111 -5.65 1.40 -9.69
C GLY A 111 -5.43 1.52 -8.18
N ASP A 112 -5.99 2.58 -7.60
CA ASP A 112 -6.06 2.75 -6.15
C ASP A 112 -6.75 1.54 -5.52
N TRP A 113 -6.37 1.20 -4.29
CA TRP A 113 -6.92 0.05 -3.57
C TRP A 113 -6.78 -1.27 -4.32
N LEU A 114 -5.74 -1.41 -5.17
CA LEU A 114 -5.53 -2.58 -6.04
C LEU A 114 -6.70 -2.81 -7.03
N GLU A 115 -7.39 -1.75 -7.45
CA GLU A 115 -8.44 -1.86 -8.47
C GLU A 115 -7.90 -2.51 -9.75
N GLY A 116 -8.64 -3.48 -10.30
CA GLY A 116 -8.25 -4.22 -11.50
C GLY A 116 -7.33 -5.42 -11.27
N VAL A 117 -6.91 -5.68 -10.01
CA VAL A 117 -6.18 -6.90 -9.66
C VAL A 117 -7.14 -8.09 -9.61
N THR A 118 -6.75 -9.21 -10.21
CA THR A 118 -7.53 -10.45 -10.09
C THR A 118 -7.35 -11.09 -8.73
N TYR A 119 -8.34 -11.86 -8.29
CA TYR A 119 -8.29 -12.57 -7.01
C TYR A 119 -7.09 -13.52 -6.92
N GLY A 120 -6.75 -14.20 -8.02
CA GLY A 120 -5.58 -15.07 -8.09
C GLY A 120 -4.26 -14.31 -7.88
N GLU A 121 -4.08 -13.18 -8.57
CA GLU A 121 -2.89 -12.32 -8.40
C GLU A 121 -2.79 -11.78 -6.98
N PHE A 122 -3.92 -11.36 -6.40
CA PHE A 122 -3.96 -10.90 -5.02
C PHE A 122 -3.53 -12.00 -4.04
N VAL A 123 -4.12 -13.19 -4.14
CA VAL A 123 -3.81 -14.34 -3.27
C VAL A 123 -2.34 -14.75 -3.42
N GLU A 124 -1.84 -14.83 -4.65
CA GLU A 124 -0.45 -15.16 -4.95
C GLU A 124 0.51 -14.15 -4.30
N CYS A 125 0.30 -12.86 -4.56
CA CYS A 125 1.14 -11.80 -4.01
C CYS A 125 1.07 -11.75 -2.48
N LEU A 126 -0.12 -11.90 -1.90
CA LEU A 126 -0.30 -11.87 -0.45
C LEU A 126 0.35 -13.07 0.23
N THR A 127 0.27 -14.25 -0.37
CA THR A 127 0.93 -15.46 0.13
C THR A 127 2.45 -15.26 0.19
N ILE A 128 3.04 -14.65 -0.83
CA ILE A 128 4.47 -14.30 -0.81
C ILE A 128 4.73 -13.30 0.32
N ALA A 129 3.95 -12.22 0.37
CA ALA A 129 4.12 -11.16 1.35
C ALA A 129 4.05 -11.65 2.82
N GLU A 130 3.15 -12.59 3.11
CA GLU A 130 2.99 -13.19 4.45
C GLU A 130 4.21 -14.03 4.86
N ASN A 131 4.96 -14.59 3.91
CA ASN A 131 6.11 -15.45 4.18
C ASN A 131 7.47 -14.73 4.16
N LEU A 132 7.52 -13.46 3.73
CA LEU A 132 8.77 -12.68 3.65
C LEU A 132 9.59 -12.65 4.95
N HIS A 133 8.92 -12.66 6.11
CA HIS A 133 9.60 -12.63 7.42
C HIS A 133 10.39 -13.90 7.75
N GLN A 134 10.22 -14.98 6.98
CA GLN A 134 10.91 -16.27 7.14
C GLN A 134 12.04 -16.47 6.13
N MET A 135 12.16 -15.54 5.17
CA MET A 135 13.08 -15.61 4.05
C MET A 135 14.40 -14.90 4.36
N ASP A 136 15.47 -15.28 3.66
CA ASP A 136 16.71 -14.52 3.67
C ASP A 136 16.64 -13.26 2.79
N GLU A 137 17.70 -12.43 2.81
CA GLU A 137 17.71 -11.16 2.07
C GLU A 137 17.56 -11.33 0.55
N GLN A 138 18.12 -12.40 -0.02
CA GLN A 138 18.00 -12.67 -1.45
C GLN A 138 16.59 -13.12 -1.80
N GLU A 139 16.04 -14.05 -1.02
CA GLU A 139 14.66 -14.55 -1.16
C GLU A 139 13.64 -13.41 -0.98
N VAL A 140 13.87 -12.48 -0.06
CA VAL A 140 13.04 -11.27 0.10
C VAL A 140 13.08 -10.42 -1.16
N ALA A 141 14.27 -10.17 -1.73
CA ALA A 141 14.39 -9.39 -2.96
C ALA A 141 13.69 -10.06 -4.15
N GLU A 142 13.78 -11.40 -4.25
CA GLU A 142 13.08 -12.19 -5.25
C GLU A 142 11.55 -12.12 -5.06
N GLY A 143 11.07 -12.22 -3.82
CA GLY A 143 9.65 -12.06 -3.48
C GLY A 143 9.11 -10.67 -3.83
N TYR A 144 9.89 -9.62 -3.57
CA TYR A 144 9.55 -8.24 -3.91
C TYR A 144 9.44 -8.06 -5.43
N ALA A 145 10.43 -8.56 -6.17
CA ALA A 145 10.42 -8.56 -7.62
C ALA A 145 9.24 -9.36 -8.19
N HIS A 146 8.89 -10.50 -7.57
CA HIS A 146 7.75 -11.30 -7.98
C HIS A 146 6.42 -10.55 -7.82
N ILE A 147 6.17 -9.96 -6.65
CA ILE A 147 4.96 -9.17 -6.40
C ILE A 147 4.85 -8.02 -7.42
N ALA A 148 5.95 -7.31 -7.67
CA ALA A 148 5.99 -6.26 -8.68
C ALA A 148 5.70 -6.79 -10.08
N ARG A 149 6.29 -7.92 -10.46
CA ARG A 149 6.03 -8.57 -11.75
C ARG A 149 4.56 -8.88 -11.94
N ARG A 150 3.93 -9.50 -10.93
CA ARG A 150 2.52 -9.88 -11.00
C ARG A 150 1.62 -8.65 -11.06
N LEU A 151 1.78 -7.67 -10.16
CA LEU A 151 0.90 -6.50 -10.11
C LEU A 151 1.06 -5.54 -11.31
N TYR A 152 2.25 -5.47 -11.91
CA TYR A 152 2.53 -4.61 -13.07
C TYR A 152 2.54 -5.36 -14.41
N HIS A 153 2.20 -6.66 -14.40
CA HIS A 153 2.18 -7.52 -15.57
C HIS A 153 3.49 -7.46 -16.39
N ILE A 154 4.62 -7.41 -15.68
CA ILE A 154 5.95 -7.37 -16.31
C ILE A 154 6.19 -8.74 -16.97
N PRO A 155 6.57 -8.80 -18.25
CA PRO A 155 6.80 -10.08 -18.92
C PRO A 155 7.89 -10.92 -18.25
N ASP A 156 7.75 -12.24 -18.36
CA ASP A 156 8.76 -13.17 -17.87
C ASP A 156 10.09 -12.95 -18.60
N GLY A 157 11.19 -12.99 -17.84
CA GLY A 157 12.54 -12.73 -18.36
C GLY A 157 12.93 -11.25 -18.42
N GLU A 158 11.99 -10.31 -18.27
CA GLU A 158 12.32 -8.89 -18.14
C GLU A 158 12.76 -8.56 -16.71
N LYS A 159 13.75 -7.66 -16.60
CA LYS A 159 14.23 -7.16 -15.32
C LYS A 159 13.16 -6.23 -14.73
N VAL A 160 12.73 -6.55 -13.52
CA VAL A 160 11.82 -5.70 -12.74
C VAL A 160 12.56 -4.40 -12.36
N PRO A 161 11.99 -3.21 -12.64
CA PRO A 161 12.57 -1.95 -12.18
C PRO A 161 12.64 -1.89 -10.64
N ASP A 162 13.76 -1.44 -10.10
CA ASP A 162 14.00 -1.42 -8.64
C ASP A 162 12.92 -0.59 -7.90
N LEU A 163 12.47 0.52 -8.52
CA LEU A 163 11.37 1.33 -7.98
C LEU A 163 10.05 0.53 -7.86
N LEU A 164 9.73 -0.31 -8.84
CA LEU A 164 8.55 -1.18 -8.79
C LEU A 164 8.72 -2.32 -7.80
N ALA A 165 9.91 -2.90 -7.71
CA ALA A 165 10.23 -3.94 -6.73
C ALA A 165 10.03 -3.44 -5.29
N PHE A 166 10.26 -2.15 -5.01
CA PHE A 166 9.90 -1.55 -3.73
C PHE A 166 8.42 -1.14 -3.63
N HIS A 167 7.91 -0.46 -4.66
CA HIS A 167 6.59 0.16 -4.62
C HIS A 167 5.45 -0.87 -4.57
N ALA A 168 5.49 -1.92 -5.39
CA ALA A 168 4.37 -2.85 -5.51
C ALA A 168 4.10 -3.67 -4.23
N PRO A 169 5.11 -4.25 -3.55
CA PRO A 169 4.90 -4.86 -2.23
C PRO A 169 4.43 -3.86 -1.18
N THR A 170 4.93 -2.62 -1.22
CA THR A 170 4.54 -1.56 -0.29
C THR A 170 3.07 -1.16 -0.47
N LEU A 171 2.60 -1.06 -1.71
CA LEU A 171 1.19 -0.81 -2.05
C LEU A 171 0.30 -1.97 -1.57
N LEU A 172 0.68 -3.22 -1.88
CA LEU A 172 -0.03 -4.42 -1.43
C LEU A 172 -0.16 -4.44 0.10
N ALA A 173 0.94 -4.24 0.82
CA ALA A 173 0.96 -4.23 2.27
C ALA A 173 0.09 -3.09 2.86
N SER A 174 0.11 -1.90 2.25
CA SER A 174 -0.69 -0.75 2.67
C SER A 174 -2.19 -1.00 2.48
N VAL A 175 -2.60 -1.54 1.33
CA VAL A 175 -4.00 -1.90 1.06
C VAL A 175 -4.46 -3.01 2.00
N TRP A 176 -3.64 -4.05 2.19
CA TRP A 176 -3.96 -5.14 3.10
C TRP A 176 -4.10 -4.67 4.56
N LYS A 177 -3.17 -3.83 5.02
CA LYS A 177 -3.23 -3.18 6.34
C LYS A 177 -4.51 -2.35 6.48
N ALA A 178 -4.90 -1.60 5.45
CA ALA A 178 -6.12 -0.79 5.48
C ALA A 178 -7.40 -1.66 5.56
N ILE A 179 -7.47 -2.74 4.79
CA ILE A 179 -8.55 -3.74 4.85
C ILE A 179 -8.69 -4.35 6.25
N LEU A 180 -7.55 -4.62 6.91
CA LEU A 180 -7.51 -5.21 8.26
C LEU A 180 -7.74 -4.20 9.40
N ALA A 181 -7.54 -2.90 9.15
CA ALA A 181 -7.64 -1.86 10.18
C ALA A 181 -9.09 -1.52 10.53
N GLY A 182 -9.98 -1.42 9.54
CA GLY A 182 -11.33 -0.94 9.78
C GLY A 182 -12.23 -0.98 8.55
N PRO A 183 -13.43 -0.40 8.65
CA PRO A 183 -14.36 -0.36 7.53
C PRO A 183 -13.76 0.38 6.33
N VAL A 184 -13.83 -0.23 5.16
CA VAL A 184 -13.50 0.37 3.87
C VAL A 184 -14.75 1.00 3.28
N GLU A 185 -14.63 2.17 2.67
CA GLU A 185 -15.75 2.81 1.98
C GLU A 185 -15.88 2.27 0.56
N ILE A 186 -17.01 1.62 0.27
CA ILE A 186 -17.34 1.07 -1.05
C ILE A 186 -18.70 1.64 -1.44
N ASN A 187 -18.77 2.40 -2.54
CA ASN A 187 -19.99 3.08 -3.01
C ASN A 187 -20.69 3.92 -1.92
N GLY A 188 -19.91 4.66 -1.12
CA GLY A 188 -20.42 5.50 -0.03
C GLY A 188 -20.90 4.72 1.20
N LYS A 189 -20.73 3.39 1.25
CA LYS A 189 -21.06 2.56 2.41
C LYS A 189 -19.79 2.02 3.07
N LYS A 190 -19.78 2.04 4.40
CA LYS A 190 -18.69 1.48 5.20
C LYS A 190 -18.88 -0.03 5.35
N ILE A 191 -17.97 -0.82 4.79
CA ILE A 191 -17.97 -2.29 4.84
C ILE A 191 -16.79 -2.75 5.70
N ASP A 192 -17.09 -3.49 6.77
CA ASP A 192 -16.05 -4.02 7.67
C ASP A 192 -15.62 -5.43 7.23
N LEU A 193 -14.61 -5.49 6.35
CA LEU A 193 -14.08 -6.76 5.82
C LEU A 193 -13.38 -7.62 6.87
N ARG A 194 -13.05 -7.06 8.04
CA ARG A 194 -12.40 -7.82 9.14
C ARG A 194 -13.26 -8.98 9.62
N ILE A 195 -14.57 -8.95 9.41
CA ILE A 195 -15.46 -10.06 9.78
C ILE A 195 -15.09 -11.36 9.04
N ILE A 196 -14.53 -11.26 7.83
CA ILE A 196 -14.08 -12.42 7.04
C ILE A 196 -12.91 -13.10 7.76
N PHE A 197 -11.95 -12.31 8.23
CA PHE A 197 -10.67 -12.76 8.76
C PHE A 197 -10.67 -13.04 10.28
N ARG A 198 -11.66 -12.53 11.01
CA ARG A 198 -11.80 -12.81 12.44
C ARG A 198 -12.30 -14.24 12.66
N SER A 199 -11.59 -14.99 13.52
CA SER A 199 -12.11 -16.25 14.05
C SER A 199 -13.46 -15.97 14.72
N SER A 200 -14.52 -16.63 14.28
CA SER A 200 -15.83 -16.50 14.90
C SER A 200 -15.74 -17.06 16.32
N GLY A 201 -15.59 -16.18 17.31
CA GLY A 201 -15.44 -16.56 18.72
C GLY A 201 -16.53 -17.56 19.13
N GLY A 202 -16.12 -18.65 19.79
CA GLY A 202 -17.04 -19.58 20.46
C GLY A 202 -17.02 -21.04 20.01
N GLY A 203 -16.11 -21.48 19.14
CA GLY A 203 -15.97 -22.91 18.86
C GLY A 203 -14.70 -23.24 18.09
N LYS A 204 -14.03 -24.33 18.50
CA LYS A 204 -13.00 -25.03 17.72
C LYS A 204 -13.63 -25.57 16.42
N LYS A 205 -13.98 -24.72 15.46
CA LYS A 205 -13.98 -25.20 14.07
C LYS A 205 -12.52 -25.53 13.77
N PRO A 206 -12.19 -26.77 13.36
CA PRO A 206 -10.84 -27.09 12.92
C PRO A 206 -10.48 -26.08 11.83
N ASP A 207 -9.37 -25.38 12.01
CA ASP A 207 -8.67 -24.75 10.90
C ASP A 207 -8.15 -25.90 10.04
N ASP A 208 -8.70 -26.04 8.84
CA ASP A 208 -8.26 -27.07 7.90
C ASP A 208 -6.87 -26.76 7.31
N LYS A 209 -6.30 -25.60 7.67
CA LYS A 209 -4.98 -25.10 7.27
C LYS A 209 -4.82 -24.97 5.75
N THR A 210 -5.94 -24.91 5.03
CA THR A 210 -5.95 -24.78 3.57
C THR A 210 -5.78 -23.33 3.12
N GLY A 211 -5.96 -22.36 4.03
CA GLY A 211 -5.73 -20.93 3.79
C GLY A 211 -6.53 -20.40 2.60
N TRP A 212 -5.90 -19.55 1.79
CA TRP A 212 -6.50 -18.98 0.58
C TRP A 212 -6.91 -20.04 -0.47
N THR A 213 -6.23 -21.19 -0.50
CA THR A 213 -6.58 -22.29 -1.40
C THR A 213 -7.95 -22.89 -1.03
N GLY A 214 -8.21 -23.09 0.27
CA GLY A 214 -9.52 -23.54 0.75
C GLY A 214 -10.63 -22.56 0.40
N ILE A 215 -10.39 -21.27 0.65
CA ILE A 215 -11.33 -20.19 0.30
C ILE A 215 -11.65 -20.23 -1.21
N THR A 216 -10.64 -20.41 -2.06
CA THR A 216 -10.82 -20.49 -3.52
C THR A 216 -11.72 -21.68 -3.90
N PHE A 217 -11.50 -22.86 -3.31
CA PHE A 217 -12.35 -24.02 -3.56
C PHE A 217 -13.77 -23.84 -3.04
N GLU A 218 -13.96 -23.23 -1.88
CA GLU A 218 -15.29 -22.92 -1.34
C GLU A 218 -16.06 -21.97 -2.26
N VAL A 219 -15.41 -20.89 -2.71
CA VAL A 219 -16.01 -19.91 -3.64
C VAL A 219 -16.35 -20.56 -4.98
N ALA A 220 -15.46 -21.39 -5.54
CA ALA A 220 -15.73 -22.13 -6.77
C ALA A 220 -16.89 -23.12 -6.60
N THR A 221 -16.98 -23.80 -5.46
CA THR A 221 -18.07 -24.75 -5.15
C THR A 221 -19.42 -24.05 -5.06
N ALA A 222 -19.45 -22.80 -4.58
CA ALA A 222 -20.66 -21.99 -4.57
C ALA A 222 -21.14 -21.60 -5.98
N GLY A 223 -20.28 -21.70 -6.99
CA GLY A 223 -20.61 -21.57 -8.41
C GLY A 223 -20.89 -20.14 -8.90
N LEU A 224 -20.82 -19.12 -8.04
CA LEU A 224 -21.13 -17.74 -8.42
C LEU A 224 -20.17 -17.19 -9.49
N PHE A 225 -18.88 -17.51 -9.37
CA PHE A 225 -17.83 -17.05 -10.29
C PHE A 225 -17.31 -18.18 -11.20
N GLY A 226 -17.99 -19.33 -11.22
CA GLY A 226 -17.57 -20.50 -11.99
C GLY A 226 -16.56 -21.40 -11.27
N ASN A 227 -15.71 -22.07 -12.03
CA ASN A 227 -14.70 -22.99 -11.52
C ASN A 227 -13.48 -22.24 -10.95
N VAL A 228 -12.52 -22.97 -10.37
CA VAL A 228 -11.30 -22.40 -9.74
C VAL A 228 -10.56 -21.41 -10.65
N ALA A 229 -10.35 -21.75 -11.92
CA ALA A 229 -9.65 -20.86 -12.86
C ALA A 229 -10.45 -19.60 -13.22
N GLU A 230 -11.78 -19.65 -13.10
CA GLU A 230 -12.64 -18.48 -13.30
C GLU A 230 -12.68 -17.61 -12.04
N VAL A 231 -12.67 -18.22 -10.84
CA VAL A 231 -12.50 -17.51 -9.56
C VAL A 231 -11.17 -16.76 -9.52
N GLU A 232 -10.07 -17.41 -9.89
CA GLU A 232 -8.74 -16.79 -9.91
C GLU A 232 -8.66 -15.58 -10.86
N ARG A 233 -9.42 -15.58 -11.95
CA ARG A 233 -9.49 -14.46 -12.92
C ARG A 233 -10.53 -13.40 -12.57
N THR A 234 -11.34 -13.63 -11.54
CA THR A 234 -12.36 -12.68 -11.10
C THR A 234 -11.69 -11.50 -10.40
N ASP A 235 -12.29 -10.30 -10.50
CA ASP A 235 -11.87 -9.13 -9.75
C ASP A 235 -11.77 -9.40 -8.23
N MET A 236 -10.66 -8.99 -7.62
CA MET A 236 -10.39 -9.20 -6.20
C MET A 236 -11.53 -8.66 -5.31
N TRP A 237 -12.01 -7.44 -5.58
CA TRP A 237 -13.04 -6.81 -4.77
C TRP A 237 -14.38 -7.54 -4.88
N ALA A 238 -14.74 -8.05 -6.06
CA ALA A 238 -15.93 -8.87 -6.24
C ALA A 238 -15.90 -10.12 -5.34
N VAL A 239 -14.77 -10.83 -5.28
CA VAL A 239 -14.61 -12.01 -4.41
C VAL A 239 -14.62 -11.61 -2.92
N LEU A 240 -13.92 -10.56 -2.51
CA LEU A 240 -13.91 -10.08 -1.12
C LEU A 240 -15.30 -9.65 -0.64
N ILE A 241 -16.07 -8.95 -1.49
CA ILE A 241 -17.45 -8.53 -1.18
C ILE A 241 -18.37 -9.76 -1.06
N TYR A 242 -18.19 -10.76 -1.92
CA TYR A 242 -18.92 -12.02 -1.82
C TYR A 242 -18.64 -12.74 -0.49
N LEU A 243 -17.36 -12.90 -0.13
CA LEU A 243 -16.94 -13.49 1.14
C LEU A 243 -17.51 -12.72 2.35
N TYR A 244 -17.48 -11.38 2.29
CA TYR A 244 -18.10 -10.52 3.29
C TYR A 244 -19.60 -10.83 3.44
N LYS A 245 -20.33 -10.88 2.33
CA LYS A 245 -21.77 -11.15 2.32
C LYS A 245 -22.09 -12.51 2.96
N CYS A 246 -21.40 -13.57 2.53
CA CYS A 246 -21.58 -14.91 3.09
C CYS A 246 -21.31 -14.94 4.60
N LYS A 247 -20.24 -14.28 5.04
CA LYS A 247 -19.91 -14.20 6.47
C LYS A 247 -20.93 -13.41 7.27
N PHE A 248 -21.41 -12.30 6.72
CA PHE A 248 -22.42 -11.45 7.33
C PHE A 248 -23.75 -12.20 7.52
N GLU A 249 -24.20 -12.93 6.49
CA GLU A 249 -25.40 -13.76 6.54
C GLU A 249 -25.27 -14.85 7.62
N TYR A 250 -24.16 -15.59 7.62
CA TYR A 250 -23.87 -16.61 8.64
C TYR A 250 -23.91 -16.07 10.09
N LEU A 251 -23.33 -14.90 10.33
CA LEU A 251 -23.32 -14.27 11.66
C LEU A 251 -24.73 -13.83 12.08
N ASN A 252 -25.56 -13.37 11.15
CA ASN A 252 -26.94 -12.97 11.43
C ASN A 252 -27.85 -14.18 11.68
N GLU A 253 -27.71 -15.26 10.91
CA GLU A 253 -28.44 -16.51 11.13
C GLU A 253 -28.14 -17.10 12.51
N LYS A 254 -26.86 -17.13 12.91
CA LYS A 254 -26.45 -17.52 14.26
C LYS A 254 -27.07 -16.66 15.36
N ARG A 255 -27.15 -15.35 15.15
CA ARG A 255 -27.76 -14.43 16.12
C ARG A 255 -29.27 -14.67 16.25
N ASN A 256 -29.93 -15.06 15.16
CA ASN A 256 -31.38 -15.24 15.10
C ASN A 256 -31.85 -16.66 15.46
N THR A 257 -30.92 -17.61 15.65
CA THR A 257 -31.23 -18.98 16.08
C THR A 257 -30.71 -19.17 17.50
N PRO A 258 -31.55 -19.05 18.55
CA PRO A 258 -31.11 -19.28 19.92
C PRO A 258 -30.59 -20.72 20.03
N ASN A 259 -29.40 -20.92 20.61
CA ASN A 259 -28.87 -22.24 20.92
C ASN A 259 -29.97 -23.05 21.66
N LYS A 260 -30.44 -24.14 21.03
CA LYS A 260 -31.23 -25.17 21.69
C LYS A 260 -30.31 -26.09 22.50
#